data_AF-A0A5B7I529-F1
#
_entry.id   AF-A0A5B7I529-F1
#
_cell.length_a   1.000
_cell.length_b   1.000
_cell.length_c   1.000
_cell.angle_alpha   90.00
_cell.angle_beta   90.00
_cell.angle_gamma   90.00
#
_symmetry.space_group_name_H-M   'P 1'
#
loop_
_entity.id
_entity.type
_entity.pdbx_description
1 polymer ?
#
loop_
_entity_poly.entity_id
_entity_poly.type
_entity_poly.pdbx_seq_one_letter_code
_entity_poly.pdbx_strand_id
1 'polypeptide(L)'
;MIKMDIDIAYDALQKQAFTLKLLEIGKVLMSWSILKRPDQVAQRVFFLHEELTKLPSFPRKALEADFNLYKGGVMGKELRGLDQLHKYMWVQLVTRMFEGMAGNLTFTTDLHLFLNVINGAFLLHCEDSSMLRLCMSSYVNAAHHFKNFFSTNGYVLLLEFIII
;
A
#
# COMPACT_ATOMS: atom_id res chain seq x y z
N MET A 1 -22.90 -21.80 26.74
CA MET A 1 -22.20 -20.78 25.91
C MET A 1 -21.93 -19.59 26.81
N ILE A 2 -20.67 -19.38 27.21
CA ILE A 2 -20.30 -18.26 28.11
C ILE A 2 -20.39 -16.98 27.27
N LYS A 3 -21.31 -16.08 27.64
CA LYS A 3 -21.54 -14.82 26.94
C LYS A 3 -20.44 -13.86 27.39
N MET A 4 -19.39 -13.71 26.57
CA MET A 4 -18.37 -12.69 26.82
C MET A 4 -19.01 -11.32 26.71
N ASP A 5 -18.63 -10.42 27.61
CA ASP A 5 -19.04 -9.02 27.55
C ASP A 5 -18.62 -8.43 26.20
N ILE A 6 -19.52 -7.68 25.56
CA ILE A 6 -19.35 -7.17 24.20
C ILE A 6 -18.17 -6.20 24.14
N ASP A 7 -17.97 -5.39 25.19
CA ASP A 7 -16.89 -4.40 25.22
C ASP A 7 -15.53 -5.10 25.38
N ILE A 8 -15.46 -6.13 26.22
CA ILE A 8 -14.25 -6.96 26.38
C ILE A 8 -13.93 -7.69 25.07
N ALA A 9 -14.95 -8.21 24.39
CA ALA A 9 -14.78 -8.88 23.10
C ALA A 9 -14.27 -7.93 22.02
N TYR A 10 -14.79 -6.70 21.99
CA TYR A 10 -14.39 -5.68 21.04
C TYR A 10 -12.95 -5.22 21.28
N ASP A 11 -12.55 -4.99 22.54
CA ASP A 11 -11.16 -4.66 22.90
C ASP A 11 -10.19 -5.80 22.57
N ALA A 12 -10.59 -7.06 22.76
CA ALA A 12 -9.79 -8.21 22.36
C ALA A 12 -9.59 -8.27 20.84
N LEU A 13 -10.64 -7.98 20.07
CA LEU A 13 -10.58 -7.91 18.61
C LEU A 13 -9.65 -6.78 18.14
N GLN A 14 -9.70 -5.61 18.77
CA GLN A 14 -8.78 -4.50 18.47
C GLN A 14 -7.31 -4.89 18.73
N LYS A 15 -7.02 -5.55 19.86
CA LYS A 15 -5.66 -6.05 20.18
C LYS A 15 -5.16 -7.06 19.16
N GLN A 16 -6.02 -7.97 18.72
CA GLN A 16 -5.68 -8.94 17.68
C GLN A 16 -5.39 -8.25 16.35
N ALA A 17 -6.26 -7.32 15.92
CA ALA A 17 -6.07 -6.55 14.69
C ALA A 17 -4.76 -5.75 14.71
N PHE A 18 -4.41 -5.18 15.87
CA PHE A 18 -3.18 -4.42 16.05
C PHE A 18 -1.94 -5.30 15.85
N THR A 19 -1.93 -6.47 16.48
CA THR A 19 -0.84 -7.46 16.36
C THR A 19 -0.68 -7.95 14.93
N LEU A 20 -1.80 -8.26 14.26
CA LEU A 20 -1.79 -8.68 12.86
C LEU A 20 -1.28 -7.57 11.94
N LYS A 21 -1.69 -6.33 12.15
CA LYS A 21 -1.24 -5.19 11.33
C LYS A 21 0.25 -4.93 11.50
N LEU A 22 0.81 -5.07 12.71
CA LEU A 22 2.26 -5.01 12.92
C LEU A 22 3.02 -6.08 12.13
N LEU A 23 2.50 -7.30 12.07
CA LEU A 23 3.09 -8.38 11.28
C LEU A 23 3.10 -8.02 9.79
N GLU A 24 2.00 -7.49 9.26
CA GLU A 24 1.92 -7.05 7.87
C GLU A 24 2.90 -5.91 7.56
N ILE A 25 3.04 -4.92 8.46
CA ILE A 25 4.07 -3.87 8.33
C ILE A 25 5.47 -4.48 8.29
N GLY A 26 5.77 -5.46 9.13
CA GLY A 26 7.04 -6.18 9.14
C GLY A 26 7.37 -6.81 7.78
N LYS A 27 6.37 -7.43 7.13
CA LYS A 27 6.52 -8.00 5.78
C LYS A 27 6.85 -6.92 4.74
N VAL A 28 6.15 -5.80 4.76
CA VAL A 28 6.40 -4.67 3.83
C VAL A 28 7.80 -4.09 4.05
N LEU A 29 8.21 -3.90 5.31
CA LEU A 29 9.54 -3.42 5.66
C LEU A 29 10.64 -4.39 5.22
N MET A 30 10.41 -5.70 5.31
CA MET A 30 11.34 -6.70 4.82
C MET A 30 11.50 -6.58 3.29
N SER A 31 10.40 -6.51 2.54
CA SER A 31 10.43 -6.29 1.08
C SER A 31 11.12 -4.97 0.72
N TRP A 32 10.83 -3.89 1.47
CA TRP A 32 11.49 -2.60 1.31
C TRP A 32 13.00 -2.69 1.52
N SER A 33 13.45 -3.43 2.54
CA SER A 33 14.87 -3.59 2.86
C SER A 33 15.67 -4.25 1.73
N ILE A 34 15.04 -5.13 0.94
CA ILE A 34 15.65 -5.77 -0.24
C ILE A 34 15.96 -4.72 -1.31
N LEU A 35 15.12 -3.69 -1.45
CA LEU A 35 15.25 -2.61 -2.43
C LEU A 35 16.09 -1.40 -1.96
N LYS A 36 16.51 -1.36 -0.68
CA LYS A 36 17.26 -0.23 -0.11
C LYS A 36 18.61 -0.02 -0.77
N ARG A 37 19.30 -1.10 -1.14
CA ARG A 37 20.62 -0.95 -1.76
C ARG A 37 20.48 -0.69 -3.27
N PRO A 38 21.22 0.29 -3.82
CA PRO A 38 21.09 0.66 -5.23
C PRO A 38 21.67 -0.40 -6.18
N ASP A 39 22.58 -1.26 -5.70
CA ASP A 39 23.08 -2.39 -6.46
C ASP A 39 21.96 -3.37 -6.79
N GLN A 40 21.85 -3.75 -8.06
CA GLN A 40 20.88 -4.74 -8.56
C GLN A 40 19.41 -4.38 -8.30
N VAL A 41 19.07 -3.09 -8.12
CA VAL A 41 17.69 -2.65 -7.85
C VAL A 41 16.71 -3.16 -8.92
N ALA A 42 17.08 -3.11 -10.20
CA ALA A 42 16.24 -3.60 -11.29
C ALA A 42 15.94 -5.11 -11.19
N GLN A 43 16.93 -5.93 -10.88
CA GLN A 43 16.75 -7.38 -10.70
C GLN A 43 15.86 -7.69 -9.49
N ARG A 44 16.08 -6.99 -8.38
CA ARG A 44 15.29 -7.18 -7.15
C ARG A 44 13.85 -6.70 -7.30
N VAL A 45 13.66 -5.62 -8.06
CA VAL A 45 12.34 -5.12 -8.43
C VAL A 45 11.63 -6.11 -9.36
N PHE A 46 12.31 -6.68 -10.35
CA PHE A 46 11.75 -7.73 -11.20
C PHE A 46 11.27 -8.93 -10.38
N PHE A 47 12.12 -9.44 -9.48
CA PHE A 47 11.76 -10.52 -8.56
C PHE A 47 10.53 -10.17 -7.72
N LEU A 48 10.52 -9.02 -7.03
CA LEU A 48 9.39 -8.63 -6.19
C LEU A 48 8.12 -8.39 -7.01
N HIS A 49 8.25 -7.86 -8.22
CA HIS A 49 7.11 -7.70 -9.13
C HIS A 49 6.48 -9.05 -9.44
N GLU A 50 7.27 -10.03 -9.88
CA GLU A 50 6.76 -11.38 -10.19
C GLU A 50 6.09 -12.03 -8.97
N GLU A 51 6.67 -11.88 -7.79
CA GLU A 51 6.09 -12.46 -6.57
C GLU A 51 4.77 -11.78 -6.21
N LEU A 52 4.69 -10.45 -6.30
CA LEU A 52 3.48 -9.70 -5.96
C LEU A 52 2.33 -9.94 -6.95
N THR A 53 2.60 -9.97 -8.26
CA THR A 53 1.54 -10.13 -9.27
C THR A 53 0.94 -11.53 -9.28
N LYS A 54 1.68 -12.54 -8.78
CA LYS A 54 1.17 -13.90 -8.57
C LYS A 54 0.27 -14.04 -7.35
N LEU A 55 0.30 -13.08 -6.41
CA LEU A 55 -0.53 -13.14 -5.21
C LEU A 55 -1.97 -12.74 -5.53
N PRO A 56 -2.97 -13.63 -5.34
CA PRO A 56 -4.38 -13.30 -5.61
C PRO A 56 -4.95 -12.24 -4.65
N SER A 57 -4.23 -11.96 -3.57
CA SER A 57 -4.56 -10.94 -2.58
C SER A 57 -3.97 -9.56 -2.89
N PHE A 58 -3.04 -9.45 -3.84
CA PHE A 58 -2.47 -8.16 -4.23
C PHE A 58 -3.35 -7.50 -5.31
N PRO A 59 -3.65 -6.19 -5.24
CA PRO A 59 -3.26 -5.20 -4.22
C PRO A 59 -4.19 -5.10 -3.01
N ARG A 60 -5.27 -5.90 -2.96
CA ARG A 60 -6.31 -5.84 -1.92
C ARG A 60 -5.75 -5.84 -0.49
N LYS A 61 -4.76 -6.70 -0.22
CA LYS A 61 -4.14 -6.81 1.11
C LYS A 61 -3.39 -5.55 1.53
N ALA A 62 -2.79 -4.83 0.57
CA ALA A 62 -2.16 -3.54 0.83
C ALA A 62 -3.20 -2.51 1.30
N LEU A 63 -4.41 -2.56 0.72
CA LEU A 63 -5.49 -1.61 0.94
C LEU A 63 -6.46 -1.97 2.09
N GLU A 64 -6.37 -3.18 2.64
CA GLU A 64 -7.28 -3.64 3.70
C GLU A 64 -7.30 -2.70 4.91
N ALA A 65 -8.47 -2.12 5.19
CA ALA A 65 -8.74 -1.22 6.30
C ALA A 65 -10.07 -1.62 6.95
N ASP A 66 -10.13 -1.62 8.28
CA ASP A 66 -11.35 -1.91 9.03
C ASP A 66 -11.73 -0.69 9.87
N PHE A 67 -12.55 0.18 9.25
CA PHE A 67 -12.98 1.43 9.86
C PHE A 67 -13.83 1.24 11.12
N ASN A 68 -14.45 0.07 11.29
CA ASN A 68 -15.25 -0.21 12.48
C ASN A 68 -14.34 -0.38 13.69
N LEU A 69 -13.11 -0.88 13.51
CA LEU A 69 -12.13 -1.04 14.58
C LEU A 69 -11.42 0.26 14.97
N TYR A 70 -11.56 1.34 14.19
CA TYR A 70 -10.94 2.63 14.51
C TYR A 70 -11.75 3.46 15.51
N LYS A 71 -12.99 3.06 15.80
CA LYS A 71 -13.93 3.84 16.60
C LYS A 71 -14.14 3.19 17.97
N GLY A 72 -14.01 3.96 19.04
CA GLY A 72 -14.18 3.42 20.40
C GLY A 72 -13.13 2.38 20.77
N GLY A 73 -13.40 1.62 21.83
CA GLY A 73 -12.45 0.69 22.43
C GLY A 73 -11.15 1.35 22.91
N VAL A 74 -10.24 0.53 23.41
CA VAL A 74 -8.98 1.01 23.99
C VAL A 74 -7.87 1.29 22.98
N MET A 75 -7.95 0.76 21.75
CA MET A 75 -6.88 0.88 20.74
C MET A 75 -7.32 1.47 19.39
N GLY A 76 -8.53 2.04 19.29
CA GLY A 76 -9.07 2.49 18.01
C GLY A 76 -8.19 3.55 17.31
N LYS A 77 -7.62 4.49 18.08
CA LYS A 77 -6.73 5.54 17.54
C LYS A 77 -5.39 4.97 17.09
N GLU A 78 -4.82 4.07 17.90
CA GLU A 78 -3.56 3.37 17.64
C GLU A 78 -3.68 2.51 16.39
N LEU A 79 -4.81 1.81 16.22
CA LEU A 79 -5.12 1.03 15.02
C LEU A 79 -5.20 1.88 13.76
N ARG A 80 -5.85 3.06 13.84
CA ARG A 80 -5.89 3.99 12.71
C ARG A 80 -4.49 4.47 12.33
N GLY A 81 -3.68 4.88 13.31
CA GLY A 81 -2.30 5.30 13.07
C GLY A 81 -1.44 4.18 12.50
N LEU A 82 -1.66 2.95 12.95
CA LEU A 82 -0.95 1.78 12.44
C LEU A 82 -1.36 1.43 11.01
N ASP A 83 -2.65 1.55 10.66
CA ASP A 83 -3.09 1.36 9.28
C ASP A 83 -2.52 2.44 8.36
N GLN A 84 -2.50 3.70 8.80
CA GLN A 84 -1.86 4.79 8.07
C GLN A 84 -0.37 4.51 7.82
N LEU A 85 0.38 4.08 8.85
CA LEU A 85 1.78 3.69 8.72
C LEU A 85 1.94 2.52 7.73
N HIS A 86 1.07 1.51 7.79
CA HIS A 86 1.09 0.40 6.84
C HIS A 86 0.89 0.86 5.40
N LYS A 87 -0.09 1.73 5.13
CA LYS A 87 -0.28 2.30 3.77
C LYS A 87 0.91 3.14 3.33
N TYR A 88 1.47 3.93 4.25
CA TYR A 88 2.65 4.75 3.98
C TYR A 88 3.83 3.90 3.50
N MET A 89 4.10 2.79 4.21
CA MET A 89 5.17 1.85 3.82
C MET A 89 4.91 1.17 2.48
N TRP A 90 3.66 0.84 2.17
CA TRP A 90 3.27 0.30 0.86
C TRP A 90 3.50 1.30 -0.26
N VAL A 91 3.11 2.56 -0.08
CA VAL A 91 3.34 3.62 -1.10
C VAL A 91 4.83 3.82 -1.31
N GLN A 92 5.63 3.84 -0.24
CA GLN A 92 7.08 3.88 -0.38
C GLN A 92 7.59 2.71 -1.23
N LEU A 93 7.22 1.47 -0.87
CA LEU A 93 7.60 0.25 -1.58
C LEU A 93 7.31 0.33 -3.08
N VAL A 94 6.08 0.66 -3.44
CA VAL A 94 5.66 0.77 -4.84
C VAL A 94 6.42 1.87 -5.57
N THR A 95 6.64 3.01 -4.93
CA THR A 95 7.39 4.13 -5.54
C THR A 95 8.82 3.70 -5.91
N ARG A 96 9.50 2.97 -5.02
CA ARG A 96 10.84 2.44 -5.31
C ARG A 96 10.83 1.36 -6.38
N MET A 97 9.76 0.56 -6.43
CA MET A 97 9.58 -0.42 -7.49
C MET A 97 9.46 0.28 -8.85
N PHE A 98 8.71 1.38 -8.96
CA PHE A 98 8.63 2.15 -10.20
C PHE A 98 9.98 2.67 -10.69
N GLU A 99 10.83 3.16 -9.78
CA GLU A 99 12.19 3.60 -10.12
C GLU A 99 13.03 2.47 -10.73
N GLY A 100 12.90 1.23 -10.22
CA GLY A 100 13.60 0.06 -10.75
C GLY A 100 12.95 -0.60 -11.97
N MET A 101 11.71 -0.23 -12.30
CA MET A 101 10.97 -0.69 -13.49
C MET A 101 11.19 0.20 -14.72
N ALA A 102 11.74 1.40 -14.54
CA ALA A 102 11.86 2.41 -15.59
C ALA A 102 12.60 1.84 -16.83
N GLY A 103 11.92 1.88 -17.98
CA GLY A 103 12.46 1.45 -19.27
C GLY A 103 12.15 0.01 -19.68
N ASN A 104 11.52 -0.81 -18.83
CA ASN A 104 11.16 -2.18 -19.20
C ASN A 104 9.65 -2.33 -19.47
N LEU A 105 9.30 -2.56 -20.75
CA LEU A 105 7.93 -2.66 -21.24
C LEU A 105 7.17 -3.87 -20.68
N THR A 106 7.86 -4.89 -20.15
CA THR A 106 7.19 -6.08 -19.59
C THR A 106 6.35 -5.77 -18.36
N PHE A 107 6.59 -4.64 -17.68
CA PHE A 107 5.86 -4.27 -16.46
C PHE A 107 4.58 -3.47 -16.72
N THR A 108 4.33 -3.01 -17.96
CA THR A 108 3.21 -2.09 -18.23
C THR A 108 1.85 -2.76 -18.13
N THR A 109 1.77 -4.10 -18.25
CA THR A 109 0.51 -4.85 -18.12
C THR A 109 -0.02 -4.82 -16.70
N ASP A 110 0.87 -4.94 -15.71
CA ASP A 110 0.50 -5.04 -14.29
C ASP A 110 0.64 -3.70 -13.56
N LEU A 111 1.13 -2.65 -14.23
CA LEU A 111 1.37 -1.32 -13.67
C LEU A 111 0.15 -0.76 -12.91
N HIS A 112 -1.06 -1.03 -13.41
CA HIS A 112 -2.31 -0.61 -12.77
C HIS A 112 -2.48 -1.21 -11.36
N LEU A 113 -2.06 -2.45 -11.12
CA LEU A 113 -2.14 -3.09 -9.79
C LEU A 113 -1.31 -2.34 -8.75
N PHE A 114 -0.14 -1.86 -9.16
CA PHE A 114 0.76 -1.09 -8.31
C PHE A 114 0.25 0.34 -8.11
N LEU A 115 -0.26 1.00 -9.17
CA LEU A 115 -0.90 2.31 -9.05
C LEU A 115 -2.10 2.27 -8.08
N ASN A 116 -2.89 1.19 -8.10
CA ASN A 116 -4.02 1.00 -7.18
C ASN A 116 -3.62 1.03 -5.71
N VAL A 117 -2.39 0.62 -5.36
CA VAL A 117 -1.87 0.74 -4.00
C VAL A 117 -1.75 2.21 -3.59
N ILE A 118 -1.24 3.06 -4.49
CA ILE A 118 -1.10 4.50 -4.26
C ILE A 118 -2.48 5.17 -4.22
N ASN A 119 -3.37 4.82 -5.16
CA ASN A 119 -4.74 5.34 -5.25
C ASN A 119 -5.54 5.02 -3.98
N GLY A 120 -5.45 3.78 -3.51
CA GLY A 120 -6.13 3.39 -2.27
C GLY A 120 -5.53 4.06 -1.04
N ALA A 121 -4.20 4.16 -0.92
CA ALA A 121 -3.57 4.87 0.20
C ALA A 121 -3.95 6.36 0.23
N PHE A 122 -4.00 7.01 -0.94
CA PHE A 122 -4.48 8.38 -1.08
C PHE A 122 -5.95 8.48 -0.66
N LEU A 123 -6.82 7.63 -1.19
CA LEU A 123 -8.25 7.66 -0.87
C LEU A 123 -8.54 7.48 0.62
N LEU A 124 -7.77 6.60 1.28
CA LEU A 124 -8.00 6.22 2.67
C LEU A 124 -7.45 7.22 3.70
N HIS A 125 -6.33 7.90 3.39
CA HIS A 125 -5.55 8.65 4.37
C HIS A 125 -5.03 10.02 3.86
N CYS A 126 -5.59 10.59 2.79
CA CYS A 126 -5.15 11.89 2.25
C CYS A 126 -5.42 13.10 3.16
N GLU A 127 -6.24 12.94 4.20
CA GLU A 127 -6.43 13.97 5.22
C GLU A 127 -5.12 14.29 5.97
N ASP A 128 -4.18 13.34 5.99
CA ASP A 128 -2.84 13.58 6.51
C ASP A 128 -1.93 14.18 5.42
N SER A 129 -1.32 15.32 5.74
CA SER A 129 -0.47 16.06 4.80
C SER A 129 0.80 15.30 4.39
N SER A 130 1.31 14.38 5.22
CA SER A 130 2.47 13.57 4.85
C SER A 130 2.10 12.47 3.84
N MET A 131 0.95 11.82 4.02
CA MET A 131 0.40 10.85 3.07
C MET A 131 0.07 11.52 1.74
N LEU A 132 -0.65 12.65 1.78
CA LEU A 132 -1.00 13.42 0.59
C LEU A 132 0.24 13.75 -0.24
N ARG A 133 1.28 14.32 0.40
CA ARG A 133 2.54 14.66 -0.27
C ARG A 133 3.25 13.44 -0.84
N LEU A 134 3.28 12.34 -0.10
CA LEU A 134 3.91 11.10 -0.56
C LEU A 134 3.22 10.59 -1.83
N CYS A 135 1.91 10.39 -1.80
CA CYS A 135 1.15 9.90 -2.95
C CYS A 135 1.28 10.84 -4.17
N MET A 136 1.18 12.15 -3.97
CA MET A 136 1.34 13.12 -5.06
C MET A 136 2.75 13.06 -5.68
N SER A 137 3.79 12.96 -4.86
CA SER A 137 5.16 12.77 -5.34
C SER A 137 5.30 11.47 -6.13
N SER A 138 4.70 10.38 -5.65
CA SER A 138 4.71 9.09 -6.33
C SER A 138 4.01 9.14 -7.68
N TYR A 139 2.89 9.86 -7.80
CA TYR A 139 2.20 10.06 -9.09
C TYR A 139 3.05 10.84 -10.09
N VAL A 140 3.68 11.93 -9.66
CA VAL A 140 4.56 12.73 -10.53
C VAL A 140 5.74 11.87 -11.00
N ASN A 141 6.35 11.10 -10.11
CA ASN A 141 7.44 10.20 -10.48
C ASN A 141 6.99 9.11 -11.44
N ALA A 142 5.83 8.49 -11.20
CA ALA A 142 5.26 7.48 -12.10
C ALA A 142 4.97 8.06 -13.49
N ALA A 143 4.34 9.24 -13.54
CA ALA A 143 4.06 9.97 -14.77
C ALA A 143 5.33 10.23 -15.60
N HIS A 144 6.43 10.56 -14.92
CA HIS A 144 7.72 10.78 -15.55
C HIS A 144 8.34 9.48 -16.06
N HIS A 145 8.42 8.45 -15.21
CA HIS A 145 9.03 7.16 -15.54
C HIS A 145 8.30 6.39 -16.63
N PHE A 146 6.97 6.47 -16.66
CA PHE A 146 6.12 5.76 -17.63
C PHE A 146 5.45 6.72 -18.62
N LYS A 147 6.16 7.80 -19.02
CA LYS A 147 5.62 8.84 -19.92
C LYS A 147 4.94 8.28 -21.17
N ASN A 148 5.54 7.30 -21.84
CA ASN A 148 4.97 6.70 -23.06
C ASN A 148 3.65 5.97 -22.79
N PHE A 149 3.56 5.27 -21.66
CA PHE A 149 2.35 4.57 -21.24
C PHE A 149 1.22 5.56 -20.95
N PHE A 150 1.49 6.59 -20.13
CA PHE A 150 0.48 7.60 -19.78
C PHE A 150 0.11 8.52 -20.96
N SER A 151 1.03 8.78 -21.89
CA SER A 151 0.71 9.54 -23.10
C SER A 151 -0.26 8.79 -24.03
N THR A 152 -0.23 7.45 -24.00
CA THR A 152 -1.09 6.60 -24.83
C THR A 152 -2.43 6.29 -24.15
N ASN A 153 -2.41 5.96 -22.86
CA ASN A 153 -3.59 5.53 -22.11
C ASN A 153 -4.30 6.66 -21.36
N GLY A 154 -3.70 7.86 -21.33
CA GLY A 154 -4.17 9.00 -20.56
C GLY A 154 -3.70 8.97 -19.09
N TYR A 155 -3.73 10.15 -18.47
CA TYR A 155 -3.32 10.34 -17.06
C TYR A 155 -4.44 10.01 -16.06
N VAL A 156 -5.63 9.64 -16.53
CA VAL A 156 -6.78 9.31 -15.68
C VAL A 156 -6.45 8.16 -14.72
N LEU A 157 -5.65 7.19 -15.17
CA LEU A 157 -5.15 6.06 -14.37
C LEU A 157 -4.40 6.45 -13.08
N LEU A 158 -3.84 7.68 -13.00
CA LEU A 158 -3.17 8.16 -11.78
C LEU A 158 -4.15 8.52 -10.65
N LEU A 159 -5.41 8.82 -10.98
CA LEU A 159 -6.42 9.26 -10.02
C LEU A 159 -7.73 8.46 -10.17
N GLU A 160 -7.65 7.26 -10.74
CA GLU A 160 -8.76 6.31 -10.68
C GLU A 160 -8.95 5.88 -9.23
N PHE A 161 -9.84 6.61 -8.55
CA PHE A 161 -10.43 6.18 -7.30
C PHE A 161 -11.29 4.97 -7.64
N ILE A 162 -10.73 3.77 -7.47
CA ILE A 162 -11.56 2.57 -7.43
C ILE A 162 -12.59 2.81 -6.33
N ILE A 163 -13.83 2.99 -6.74
CA ILE A 163 -14.97 2.91 -5.84
C ILE A 163 -15.01 1.44 -5.42
N ILE A 164 -14.53 1.16 -4.21
CA ILE A 164 -14.55 -0.17 -3.58
C ILE A 164 -16.01 -0.62 -3.42
#